data_AF-A0A5K0WVT9-F1
#
_entry.id   AF-A0A5K0WVT9-F1
#
_cell.length_a   1.000
_cell.length_b   1.000
_cell.length_c   1.000
_cell.angle_alpha   90.00
_cell.angle_beta   90.00
_cell.angle_gamma   90.00
#
_symmetry.space_group_name_H-M   'P 1'
#
loop_
_entity.id
_entity.type
_entity.pdbx_description
1 polymer ?
#
loop_
_entity_poly.entity_id
_entity_poly.type
_entity_poly.pdbx_seq_one_letter_code
_entity_poly.pdbx_strand_id
1 'polypeptide(L)' 'MKAVKNWARQILRGLQYLHGHNPPIIHRDLK' A
#
# COMPACT_ATOMS: atom_id res chain seq x y z
N MET A 1 10.71 15.10 -9.00
CA MET A 1 9.41 14.77 -8.34
C MET A 1 8.60 13.62 -8.97
N LYS A 2 8.88 13.15 -10.20
CA LYS A 2 8.11 12.05 -10.85
C LYS A 2 8.29 10.68 -10.16
N ALA A 3 9.50 10.40 -9.66
CA ALA A 3 9.82 9.15 -8.97
C ALA A 3 9.04 8.96 -7.66
N VAL A 4 9.01 9.97 -6.80
CA VAL A 4 8.27 9.94 -5.52
C VAL A 4 6.78 9.66 -5.74
N LYS A 5 6.15 10.31 -6.74
CA LYS A 5 4.75 10.05 -7.10
C LYS A 5 4.52 8.62 -7.60
N ASN A 6 5.51 8.03 -8.28
CA ASN A 6 5.43 6.64 -8.74
C ASN A 6 5.51 5.66 -7.57
N TRP A 7 6.44 5.88 -6.63
CA TRP A 7 6.58 5.04 -5.44
C TRP A 7 5.35 5.11 -4.55
N ALA A 8 4.81 6.31 -4.29
CA ALA A 8 3.56 6.47 -3.54
C ALA A 8 2.40 5.67 -4.16
N ARG A 9 2.27 5.69 -5.50
CA ARG A 9 1.24 4.90 -6.21
C ARG A 9 1.43 3.39 -6.06
N GLN A 10 2.67 2.90 -6.02
CA GLN A 10 2.94 1.48 -5.83
C GLN A 10 2.57 1.03 -4.41
N ILE A 11 2.94 1.82 -3.39
CA ILE A 11 2.60 1.55 -2.00
C ILE A 11 1.07 1.53 -1.80
N LEU A 12 0.36 2.51 -2.37
CA LEU A 12 -1.10 2.58 -2.28
C LEU A 12 -1.80 1.38 -2.91
N ARG A 13 -1.30 0.88 -4.04
CA ARG A 13 -1.83 -0.34 -4.69
C ARG A 13 -1.63 -1.57 -3.81
N GLY A 14 -0.46 -1.71 -3.18
CA GLY A 14 -0.17 -2.78 -2.24
C GLY A 14 -1.11 -2.75 -1.03
N LEU A 15 -1.32 -1.56 -0.45
CA LEU A 15 -2.26 -1.37 0.65
C LEU A 15 -3.70 -1.73 0.28
N GLN A 16 -4.17 -1.30 -0.90
CA GLN A 16 -5.51 -1.61 -1.38
C GLN A 16 -5.73 -3.12 -1.53
N TYR A 17 -4.74 -3.84 -2.05
CA TYR A 17 -4.79 -5.30 -2.17
C TYR A 17 -4.91 -5.98 -0.79
N LEU A 18 -4.06 -5.58 0.16
CA LEU A 18 -4.03 -6.15 1.51
C LEU A 18 -5.35 -5.93 2.27
N HIS A 19 -5.96 -4.76 2.11
CA HIS A 19 -7.24 -4.43 2.75
C HIS A 19 -8.45 -5.10 2.09
N GLY A 20 -8.30 -5.69 0.89
CA GLY A 20 -9.37 -6.41 0.19
C GLY A 20 -9.57 -7.86 0.65
N HIS A 21 -8.69 -8.41 1.49
CA HIS A 21 -8.82 -9.76 2.03
C HIS A 21 -9.88 -9.85 3.13
N ASN A 22 -10.43 -11.05 3.35
CA ASN A 22 -11.28 -11.36 4.50
C ASN A 22 -10.68 -12.54 5.28
N PRO A 23 -10.04 -12.32 6.45
CA PRO A 23 -9.91 -11.05 7.16
C PRO A 23 -8.90 -10.08 6.49
N PRO A 24 -9.06 -8.75 6.65
CA PRO A 24 -8.12 -7.77 6.10
C PRO A 24 -6.71 -7.91 6.68
N ILE A 25 -5.68 -7.78 5.84
CA ILE A 25 -4.28 -7.88 6.26
C ILE A 25 -3.78 -6.47 6.63
N ILE A 26 -3.48 -6.26 7.91
CA ILE A 26 -3.01 -4.97 8.44
C ILE A 26 -1.48 -4.97 8.51
N HIS A 27 -0.84 -4.00 7.85
CA HIS A 27 0.63 -3.97 7.68
C HIS A 27 1.42 -3.60 8.96
N ARG A 28 0.75 -2.97 9.95
CA ARG A 28 1.18 -2.61 11.33
C ARG A 28 2.50 -1.85 11.56
N ASP A 29 3.46 -1.86 10.64
CA ASP A 29 4.77 -1.17 10.79
C ASP A 29 5.25 -0.56 9.45
N LEU A 30 4.36 0.10 8.72
CA LEU A 30 4.77 0.93 7.58
C LEU A 30 5.47 2.19 8.12
N LYS A 31 6.80 2.20 8.10
CA LYS A 31 7.67 3.37 8.30
C LYS A 31 8.23 3.88 6.98
#